data_AF-A0A951MM32-F1
#
_entry.id   AF-A0A951MM32-F1
#
_cell.length_a   1.000
_cell.length_b   1.000
_cell.length_c   1.000
_cell.angle_alpha   90.00
_cell.angle_beta   90.00
_cell.angle_gamma   90.00
#
_symmetry.space_group_name_H-M   'P 1'
#
loop_
_entity.id
_entity.type
_entity.pdbx_description
1 polymer ?
#
loop_
_entity_poly.entity_id
_entity_poly.type
_entity_poly.pdbx_seq_one_letter_code
_entity_poly.pdbx_strand_id
1 'polypeptide(L)'
;MIPTLIRAAATAALLFALPTAAQTVQGHVTESQGVQPVAGAQVWLLGAAGDTVGTSFTDAAGAFRIEAPAAGEFRLRVERMGFLTTLTRGVPLDAERTIAVEVRMRPDPVVLQALTPTARRRQGISGRVLDDDTQRPVPGATVTLMTLRERGVARAVTDSSGYFHLRVPRADGYVLRTERMGFRPATSGTITVTPSDTAEVEVHVSTTAVLLAPLAVVAASRQLVRDHQLAQFEWRRQRQPFGRYFGPEEIRHINPFYATDVLQHVPFAQVSGRHDRVITLPVRSGPKVGSRCVPTFYVDGQLVRMGDGLSIDEIIRGRSVAAVEAYDTPAQAPGEFPPMVDDYCGVIVIWTRVAS
;
A
#
# COMPACT_ATOMS: atom_id res chain seq x y z
N MET A 1 -11.72 17.27 85.09
CA MET A 1 -11.36 17.69 83.73
C MET A 1 -12.30 18.83 83.32
N ILE A 2 -11.71 19.99 83.04
CA ILE A 2 -12.23 21.30 82.56
C ILE A 2 -12.71 21.14 81.08
N PRO A 3 -13.52 21.98 80.36
CA PRO A 3 -13.86 23.43 80.49
C PRO A 3 -15.37 23.80 80.34
N THR A 4 -15.89 24.97 80.77
CA THR A 4 -15.71 26.38 80.35
C THR A 4 -16.30 26.71 78.96
N LEU A 5 -17.51 27.29 78.95
CA LEU A 5 -18.18 27.85 77.77
C LEU A 5 -17.71 29.31 77.55
N ILE A 6 -16.90 29.54 76.52
CA ILE A 6 -16.52 30.89 76.07
C ILE A 6 -17.45 31.29 74.92
N ARG A 7 -18.19 32.38 75.13
CA ARG A 7 -18.96 33.11 74.11
C ARG A 7 -18.00 33.65 73.04
N ALA A 8 -18.18 33.25 71.79
CA ALA A 8 -17.55 33.91 70.64
C ALA A 8 -18.55 34.92 70.04
N ALA A 9 -18.22 36.20 70.11
CA ALA A 9 -18.94 37.27 69.43
C ALA A 9 -18.59 37.22 67.93
N ALA A 10 -19.63 37.23 67.09
CA ALA A 10 -19.49 37.23 65.64
C ALA A 10 -19.08 38.62 65.12
N THR A 11 -17.86 38.74 64.62
CA THR A 11 -17.44 39.84 63.75
C THR A 11 -17.92 39.56 62.33
N ALA A 12 -19.00 40.22 61.91
CA ALA A 12 -19.44 40.21 60.53
C ALA A 12 -18.44 41.03 59.68
N ALA A 13 -17.52 40.34 59.00
CA ALA A 13 -16.71 40.94 57.96
C ALA A 13 -17.61 41.21 56.75
N LEU A 14 -17.96 42.49 56.55
CA LEU A 14 -18.66 42.95 55.36
C LEU A 14 -17.71 42.80 54.16
N LEU A 15 -17.82 41.71 53.42
CA LEU A 15 -17.18 41.53 52.12
C LEU A 15 -17.84 42.51 51.14
N PHE A 16 -17.25 43.69 50.97
CA PHE A 16 -17.53 44.55 49.83
C PHE A 16 -17.02 43.83 48.58
N ALA A 17 -17.90 43.08 47.92
CA ALA A 17 -17.70 42.67 46.54
C ALA A 17 -17.77 43.96 45.70
N LEU A 18 -16.60 44.55 45.41
CA LEU A 18 -16.50 45.60 44.42
C LEU A 18 -17.08 45.04 43.11
N PRO A 19 -18.02 45.73 42.44
CA PRO A 19 -18.48 45.30 41.14
C PRO A 19 -17.25 45.27 40.22
N THR A 20 -16.85 44.08 39.79
CA THR A 20 -15.88 43.91 38.72
C THR A 20 -16.55 44.43 37.46
N ALA A 21 -16.40 45.73 37.20
CA ALA A 21 -16.78 46.34 35.95
C ALA A 21 -16.03 45.58 34.84
N ALA A 22 -16.72 44.68 34.15
CA ALA A 22 -16.16 43.94 33.02
C ALA A 22 -16.27 44.83 31.77
N GLN A 23 -15.45 45.88 31.71
CA GLN A 23 -15.30 46.63 30.46
C GLN A 23 -14.79 45.69 29.37
N THR A 24 -15.27 45.90 28.15
CA THR A 24 -15.03 44.98 27.05
C THR A 24 -14.38 45.70 25.88
N VAL A 25 -13.35 45.09 25.32
CA VAL A 25 -12.84 45.45 24.00
C VAL A 25 -13.44 44.50 22.98
N GLN A 26 -14.27 45.03 22.10
CA GLN A 26 -14.75 44.31 20.92
C GLN A 26 -14.08 44.87 19.68
N GLY A 27 -13.85 44.03 18.70
CA GLY A 27 -13.24 44.54 17.48
C GLY A 27 -13.31 43.60 16.31
N HIS A 28 -12.78 44.10 15.20
CA HIS A 28 -12.71 43.40 13.93
C HIS A 28 -11.31 43.54 13.37
N VAL A 29 -10.74 42.42 12.95
CA VAL A 29 -9.42 42.37 12.33
C VAL A 29 -9.59 42.17 10.84
N THR A 30 -9.08 43.10 10.05
CA THR A 30 -9.12 43.08 8.58
C THR A 30 -7.73 43.22 7.99
N GLU A 31 -7.57 42.82 6.74
CA GLU A 31 -6.34 43.03 5.99
C GLU A 31 -6.16 44.51 5.60
N SER A 32 -4.92 45.03 5.58
CA SER A 32 -4.67 46.44 5.25
C SER A 32 -4.91 46.81 3.77
N GLN A 33 -4.85 45.82 2.87
CA GLN A 33 -4.98 45.99 1.42
C GLN A 33 -6.36 45.57 0.89
N GLY A 34 -7.27 45.12 1.76
CA GLY A 34 -8.62 44.69 1.40
C GLY A 34 -9.61 44.92 2.53
N VAL A 35 -10.86 44.51 2.33
CA VAL A 35 -11.89 44.45 3.39
C VAL A 35 -11.99 43.02 3.95
N GLN A 36 -11.02 42.16 3.63
CA GLN A 36 -11.12 40.75 3.98
C GLN A 36 -10.88 40.55 5.49
N PRO A 37 -11.77 39.82 6.17
CA PRO A 37 -11.60 39.54 7.59
C PRO A 37 -10.44 38.58 7.83
N VAL A 38 -9.67 38.82 8.89
CA VAL A 38 -8.56 37.96 9.29
C VAL A 38 -9.05 37.03 10.39
N ALA A 39 -9.43 35.81 10.01
CA ALA A 39 -9.87 34.77 10.93
C ALA A 39 -8.70 34.08 11.66
N GLY A 40 -8.93 33.68 12.91
CA GLY A 40 -7.98 32.94 13.75
C GLY A 40 -6.68 33.70 14.07
N ALA A 41 -6.68 35.03 14.04
CA ALA A 41 -5.61 35.83 14.59
C ALA A 41 -5.65 35.77 16.12
N GLN A 42 -4.50 35.63 16.76
CA GLN A 42 -4.40 35.69 18.20
C GLN A 42 -4.32 37.16 18.63
N VAL A 43 -5.18 37.56 19.57
CA VAL A 43 -5.30 38.92 20.08
C VAL A 43 -4.94 38.91 21.56
N TRP A 44 -3.94 39.70 21.95
CA TRP A 44 -3.58 39.95 23.35
C TRP A 44 -3.99 41.37 23.73
N LEU A 45 -4.69 41.50 24.84
CA LEU A 45 -4.92 42.76 25.52
C LEU A 45 -3.78 42.99 26.50
N LEU A 46 -3.05 44.08 26.30
CA LEU A 46 -1.87 44.45 27.08
C LEU A 46 -2.17 45.68 27.94
N GLY A 47 -1.81 45.61 29.22
CA GLY A 47 -1.88 46.74 30.15
C GLY A 47 -0.81 47.82 29.86
N ALA A 48 -0.84 48.90 30.63
CA ALA A 48 0.10 50.01 30.48
C ALA A 48 1.57 49.56 30.63
N ALA A 49 1.85 48.61 31.53
CA ALA A 49 3.18 48.04 31.76
C ALA A 49 3.60 47.00 30.69
N GLY A 50 2.72 46.67 29.73
CA GLY A 50 2.97 45.66 28.68
C GLY A 50 2.66 44.23 29.11
N ASP A 51 2.15 44.02 30.32
CA ASP A 51 1.65 42.76 30.82
C ASP A 51 0.38 42.32 30.07
N THR A 52 0.25 41.01 29.83
CA THR A 52 -0.96 40.47 29.20
C THR A 52 -2.05 40.36 30.23
N VAL A 53 -3.15 41.09 30.02
CA VAL A 53 -4.32 41.08 30.90
C VAL A 53 -5.48 40.25 30.34
N GLY A 54 -5.42 39.88 29.06
CA GLY A 54 -6.43 39.04 28.42
C GLY A 54 -6.02 38.56 27.03
N THR A 55 -6.66 37.49 26.55
CA THR A 55 -6.40 36.92 25.21
C THR A 55 -7.70 36.45 24.55
N SER A 56 -7.79 36.57 23.24
CA SER A 56 -8.85 35.96 22.41
C SER A 56 -8.29 35.56 21.05
N PHE A 57 -9.09 34.81 20.29
CA PHE A 57 -8.88 34.63 18.85
C PHE A 57 -9.97 35.35 18.07
N THR A 58 -9.68 35.72 16.82
CA THR A 58 -10.71 36.21 15.89
C THR A 58 -11.50 35.04 15.28
N ASP A 59 -12.79 35.23 15.10
CA ASP A 59 -13.67 34.25 14.45
C ASP A 59 -13.57 34.28 12.90
N ALA A 60 -14.42 33.51 12.21
CA ALA A 60 -14.44 33.46 10.74
C ALA A 60 -14.80 34.81 10.09
N ALA A 61 -15.53 35.67 10.80
CA ALA A 61 -15.81 37.02 10.38
C ALA A 61 -14.69 37.98 10.78
N GLY A 62 -13.64 37.56 11.49
CA GLY A 62 -12.56 38.44 11.96
C GLY A 62 -12.92 39.19 13.25
N ALA A 63 -14.05 38.89 13.89
CA ALA A 63 -14.49 39.54 15.12
C ALA A 63 -13.82 38.92 16.35
N PHE A 64 -13.57 39.74 17.38
CA PHE A 64 -13.09 39.29 18.69
C PHE A 64 -13.75 40.07 19.83
N ARG A 65 -13.72 39.49 21.03
CA ARG A 65 -14.19 40.10 22.28
C ARG A 65 -13.23 39.72 23.42
N ILE A 66 -12.72 40.70 24.16
CA ILE A 66 -11.87 40.51 25.34
C ILE A 66 -12.39 41.38 26.47
N GLU A 67 -12.53 40.80 27.66
CA GLU A 67 -12.84 41.55 28.88
C GLU A 67 -11.56 42.08 29.50
N ALA A 68 -11.55 43.37 29.85
CA ALA A 68 -10.47 43.97 30.62
C ALA A 68 -10.82 43.88 32.12
N PRO A 69 -9.84 43.70 33.00
CA PRO A 69 -10.09 43.57 34.44
C PRO A 69 -10.34 44.89 35.17
N ALA A 70 -9.85 46.02 34.64
CA ALA A 70 -10.08 47.36 35.17
C ALA A 70 -10.12 48.41 34.05
N ALA A 71 -10.65 49.60 34.37
CA ALA A 71 -10.52 50.78 33.52
C ALA A 71 -9.06 51.21 33.42
N GLY A 72 -8.63 51.71 32.26
CA GLY A 72 -7.24 52.11 32.01
C GLY A 72 -6.90 52.20 30.53
N GLU A 73 -5.63 52.50 30.23
CA GLU A 73 -5.13 52.41 28.87
C GLU A 73 -4.66 50.99 28.54
N PHE A 74 -5.16 50.47 27.43
CA PHE A 74 -4.78 49.16 26.92
C PHE A 74 -4.27 49.23 25.49
N ARG A 75 -3.43 48.28 25.12
CA ARG A 75 -2.99 48.07 23.74
C ARG A 75 -3.37 46.67 23.29
N LEU A 76 -3.72 46.52 22.02
CA LEU A 76 -3.92 45.22 21.42
C LEU A 76 -2.68 44.84 20.64
N ARG A 77 -2.11 43.67 20.95
CA ARG A 77 -1.16 43.00 20.06
C ARG A 77 -1.94 41.95 19.30
N VAL A 78 -1.80 41.92 17.97
CA VAL A 78 -2.45 40.94 17.11
C VAL A 78 -1.38 40.22 16.28
N GLU A 79 -1.40 38.90 16.31
CA GLU A 79 -0.48 38.04 15.56
C GLU A 79 -1.26 37.00 14.76
N ARG A 80 -0.79 36.79 13.53
CA ARG A 80 -1.31 35.78 12.61
C ARG A 80 -0.19 35.42 11.65
N MET A 81 -0.01 34.13 11.37
CA MET A 81 0.98 33.71 10.37
C MET A 81 0.66 34.35 9.01
N GLY A 82 1.69 34.90 8.36
CA GLY A 82 1.57 35.63 7.09
C GLY A 82 1.21 37.12 7.24
N PHE A 83 1.13 37.65 8.47
CA PHE A 83 0.88 39.06 8.75
C PHE A 83 1.94 39.64 9.69
N LEU A 84 2.23 40.93 9.54
CA LEU A 84 3.09 41.66 10.46
C LEU A 84 2.38 41.77 11.80
N THR A 85 3.11 41.48 12.88
CA THR A 85 2.60 41.71 14.25
C THR A 85 2.15 43.15 14.38
N THR A 86 0.89 43.36 14.71
CA THR A 86 0.29 44.69 14.79
C THR A 86 0.04 45.03 16.26
N LEU A 87 0.60 46.16 16.71
CA LEU A 87 0.36 46.71 18.04
C LEU A 87 -0.41 48.02 17.88
N THR A 88 -1.59 48.11 18.50
CA THR A 88 -2.38 49.35 18.47
C THR A 88 -1.74 50.43 19.35
N ARG A 89 -2.15 51.68 19.14
CA ARG A 89 -1.93 52.74 20.12
C ARG A 89 -2.74 52.46 21.39
N GLY A 90 -2.41 53.15 22.47
CA GLY A 90 -3.18 53.12 23.71
C GLY A 90 -4.64 53.46 23.43
N VAL A 91 -5.54 52.58 23.86
CA VAL A 91 -6.98 52.75 23.79
C VAL A 91 -7.45 52.97 25.22
N PRO A 92 -7.97 54.17 25.56
CA PRO A 92 -8.54 54.40 26.88
C PRO A 92 -9.84 53.63 27.01
N LEU A 93 -9.97 52.85 28.07
CA LEU A 93 -11.16 52.08 28.39
C LEU A 93 -11.71 52.52 29.75
N ASP A 94 -12.86 53.17 29.73
CA ASP A 94 -13.55 53.56 30.96
C ASP A 94 -14.28 52.37 31.59
N ALA A 95 -14.58 52.49 32.89
CA ALA A 95 -15.31 51.46 33.63
C ALA A 95 -16.66 51.17 32.96
N GLU A 96 -16.99 49.87 32.85
CA GLU A 96 -18.27 49.36 32.30
C GLU A 96 -18.56 49.73 30.85
N ARG A 97 -17.59 50.26 30.10
CA ARG A 97 -17.77 50.55 28.67
C ARG A 97 -17.35 49.40 27.78
N THR A 98 -18.03 49.28 26.64
CA THR A 98 -17.56 48.48 25.51
C THR A 98 -16.98 49.42 24.46
N ILE A 99 -15.73 49.20 24.08
CA ILE A 99 -15.09 49.93 22.99
C ILE A 99 -14.98 49.06 21.75
N ALA A 100 -15.27 49.64 20.58
CA ALA A 100 -15.08 49.01 19.29
C ALA A 100 -13.71 49.40 18.72
N VAL A 101 -12.90 48.42 18.32
CA VAL A 101 -11.57 48.63 17.75
C VAL A 101 -11.45 47.92 16.40
N GLU A 102 -11.09 48.67 15.36
CA GLU A 102 -10.68 48.10 14.08
C GLU A 102 -9.16 47.93 14.06
N VAL A 103 -8.70 46.71 13.77
CA VAL A 103 -7.27 46.43 13.59
C VAL A 103 -7.02 46.01 12.15
N ARG A 104 -6.19 46.78 11.45
CA ARG A 104 -5.78 46.45 10.07
C ARG A 104 -4.40 45.81 10.08
N MET A 105 -4.36 44.51 9.82
CA MET A 105 -3.10 43.77 9.73
C MET A 105 -2.51 43.91 8.33
N ARG A 106 -1.24 44.27 8.26
CA ARG A 106 -0.50 44.24 7.00
C ARG A 106 -0.01 42.83 6.73
N PRO A 107 -0.23 42.26 5.54
CA PRO A 107 0.43 41.03 5.14
C PRO A 107 1.94 41.18 5.33
N ASP A 108 2.55 40.19 5.98
CA ASP A 108 3.99 39.99 5.96
C ASP A 108 4.24 38.89 4.94
N PRO A 109 4.35 39.25 3.64
CA PRO A 109 4.76 38.26 2.67
C PRO A 109 6.13 37.80 3.12
N VAL A 110 6.22 36.53 3.53
CA VAL A 110 7.51 35.88 3.63
C VAL A 110 8.06 35.90 2.21
N VAL A 111 8.88 36.91 1.94
CA VAL A 111 9.77 36.90 0.78
C VAL A 111 10.71 35.76 1.12
N LEU A 112 10.33 34.56 0.70
CA LEU A 112 11.32 33.54 0.41
C LEU A 112 12.31 34.30 -0.46
N GLN A 113 13.51 34.57 0.07
CA GLN A 113 14.62 34.89 -0.80
C GLN A 113 14.45 33.92 -1.94
N ALA A 114 14.37 34.43 -3.16
CA ALA A 114 14.69 33.60 -4.27
C ALA A 114 16.06 33.04 -3.87
N LEU A 115 16.07 31.80 -3.38
CA LEU A 115 16.87 30.79 -4.01
C LEU A 115 16.67 31.16 -5.46
N THR A 116 17.63 31.88 -6.04
CA THR A 116 17.77 31.87 -7.48
C THR A 116 17.53 30.41 -7.75
N PRO A 117 16.49 30.06 -8.52
CA PRO A 117 16.49 28.75 -9.05
C PRO A 117 17.77 28.80 -9.92
N THR A 118 18.88 28.34 -9.36
CA THR A 118 19.41 27.11 -9.87
C THR A 118 18.26 26.10 -9.77
N ALA A 119 17.25 26.28 -10.62
CA ALA A 119 16.89 25.27 -11.55
C ALA A 119 18.23 24.86 -12.21
N ARG A 120 19.04 24.08 -11.48
CA ARG A 120 19.30 22.74 -11.96
C ARG A 120 17.90 22.30 -12.33
N ARG A 121 17.58 22.38 -13.62
CA ARG A 121 16.31 21.90 -14.12
C ARG A 121 16.26 20.46 -13.61
N ARG A 122 15.57 20.27 -12.51
CA ARG A 122 15.62 19.03 -11.74
C ARG A 122 14.58 18.22 -12.44
N GLN A 123 15.07 17.35 -13.29
CA GLN A 123 14.21 16.42 -13.99
C GLN A 123 13.22 15.78 -12.99
N GLY A 124 11.99 15.60 -13.43
CA GLY A 124 10.87 15.23 -12.58
C GLY A 124 10.06 14.12 -13.21
N ILE A 125 9.24 13.46 -12.39
CA ILE A 125 8.15 12.64 -12.89
C ILE A 125 6.89 13.12 -12.21
N SER A 126 5.94 13.58 -13.01
CA SER A 126 4.60 13.96 -12.54
C SER A 126 3.59 13.00 -13.10
N GLY A 127 2.47 12.83 -12.41
CA GLY A 127 1.48 11.89 -12.88
C GLY A 127 0.25 11.79 -12.02
N ARG A 128 -0.67 10.93 -12.46
CA ARG A 128 -1.86 10.57 -11.71
C ARG A 128 -1.90 9.08 -11.45
N VAL A 129 -2.41 8.73 -10.28
CA VAL A 129 -2.76 7.34 -9.94
C VAL A 129 -4.27 7.21 -10.07
N LEU A 130 -4.71 6.34 -10.98
CA LEU A 130 -6.11 6.04 -11.22
C LEU A 130 -6.43 4.60 -10.82
N ASP A 131 -7.65 4.38 -10.37
CA ASP A 131 -8.22 3.05 -10.19
C ASP A 131 -8.56 2.50 -11.58
N ASP A 132 -7.95 1.39 -11.97
CA ASP A 132 -8.14 0.79 -13.30
C ASP A 132 -9.60 0.39 -13.54
N ASP A 133 -10.30 -0.05 -12.48
CA ASP A 133 -11.66 -0.55 -12.55
C ASP A 133 -12.67 0.60 -12.68
N THR A 134 -12.46 1.69 -11.95
CA THR A 134 -13.43 2.80 -11.86
C THR A 134 -13.02 4.07 -12.60
N GLN A 135 -11.78 4.13 -13.10
CA GLN A 135 -11.14 5.31 -13.68
C GLN A 135 -11.13 6.53 -12.74
N ARG A 136 -11.32 6.32 -11.44
CA ARG A 136 -11.33 7.39 -10.43
C ARG A 136 -9.92 7.62 -9.89
N PRO A 137 -9.57 8.86 -9.52
CA PRO A 137 -8.29 9.12 -8.88
C PRO A 137 -8.15 8.40 -7.53
N VAL A 138 -6.96 7.88 -7.26
CA VAL A 138 -6.65 7.18 -6.01
C VAL A 138 -5.84 8.09 -5.09
N PRO A 139 -6.48 8.75 -4.11
CA PRO A 139 -5.78 9.62 -3.18
C PRO A 139 -4.99 8.85 -2.14
N GLY A 140 -3.89 9.43 -1.66
CA GLY A 140 -3.01 8.91 -0.63
C GLY A 140 -2.33 7.58 -0.97
N ALA A 141 -2.19 7.24 -2.26
CA ALA A 141 -1.30 6.18 -2.72
C ALA A 141 0.15 6.64 -2.57
N THR A 142 1.00 5.77 -2.04
CA THR A 142 2.44 5.97 -2.06
C THR A 142 2.95 5.68 -3.46
N VAL A 143 3.71 6.60 -4.06
CA VAL A 143 4.47 6.37 -5.29
C VAL A 143 5.96 6.43 -4.96
N THR A 144 6.68 5.34 -5.20
CA THR A 144 8.13 5.22 -4.96
C THR A 144 8.86 5.15 -6.30
N LEU A 145 9.78 6.07 -6.53
CA LEU A 145 10.71 6.02 -7.65
C LEU A 145 11.83 5.02 -7.34
N MET A 146 12.03 4.05 -8.22
CA MET A 146 13.05 3.01 -8.09
C MET A 146 13.98 3.02 -9.30
N THR A 147 15.26 2.71 -9.09
CA THR A 147 16.19 2.42 -10.19
C THR A 147 15.88 1.05 -10.81
N LEU A 148 16.43 0.77 -11.99
CA LEU A 148 16.36 -0.56 -12.62
C LEU A 148 17.00 -1.70 -11.80
N ARG A 149 17.75 -1.37 -10.74
CA ARG A 149 18.32 -2.33 -9.77
C ARG A 149 17.49 -2.40 -8.48
N GLU A 150 16.22 -2.04 -8.56
CA GLU A 150 15.25 -2.07 -7.46
C GLU A 150 15.60 -1.23 -6.22
N ARG A 151 16.43 -0.19 -6.38
CA ARG A 151 16.75 0.72 -5.27
C ARG A 151 15.79 1.91 -5.27
N GLY A 152 15.08 2.14 -4.18
CA GLY A 152 14.25 3.34 -3.97
C GLY A 152 15.11 4.61 -3.90
N VAL A 153 14.73 5.64 -4.65
CA VAL A 153 15.45 6.92 -4.76
C VAL A 153 14.61 8.14 -4.38
N ALA A 154 13.29 8.07 -4.50
CA ALA A 154 12.36 9.12 -4.06
C ALA A 154 10.98 8.51 -3.76
N ARG A 155 10.15 9.22 -2.98
CA ARG A 155 8.79 8.81 -2.63
C ARG A 155 7.87 10.03 -2.57
N ALA A 156 6.63 9.86 -3.02
CA ALA A 156 5.56 10.83 -2.94
C ALA A 156 4.27 10.15 -2.50
N VAL A 157 3.29 10.93 -2.06
CA VAL A 157 1.94 10.47 -1.74
C VAL A 157 0.97 11.24 -2.61
N THR A 158 0.01 10.56 -3.23
CA THR A 158 -0.95 11.21 -4.12
C THR A 158 -1.94 12.09 -3.35
N ASP A 159 -2.35 13.20 -3.97
CA ASP A 159 -3.36 14.12 -3.41
C ASP A 159 -4.80 13.65 -3.66
N SER A 160 -5.79 14.47 -3.30
CA SER A 160 -7.22 14.17 -3.51
C SER A 160 -7.61 13.96 -4.97
N SER A 161 -6.83 14.49 -5.91
CA SER A 161 -7.00 14.33 -7.36
C SER A 161 -6.15 13.18 -7.93
N GLY A 162 -5.55 12.36 -7.07
CA GLY A 162 -4.65 11.26 -7.44
C GLY A 162 -3.30 11.72 -7.98
N TYR A 163 -2.99 13.02 -7.93
CA TYR A 163 -1.78 13.57 -8.53
C TYR A 163 -0.55 13.38 -7.63
N PHE A 164 0.61 13.14 -8.23
CA PHE A 164 1.91 13.11 -7.55
C PHE A 164 2.98 13.81 -8.37
N HIS A 165 4.03 14.26 -7.69
CA HIS A 165 5.25 14.79 -8.30
C HIS A 165 6.48 14.26 -7.56
N LEU A 166 7.42 13.67 -8.31
CA LEU A 166 8.69 13.12 -7.83
C LEU A 166 9.86 13.87 -8.44
N ARG A 167 10.79 14.33 -7.61
CA ARG A 167 12.07 14.89 -8.08
C ARG A 167 13.03 13.76 -8.41
N VAL A 168 13.59 13.79 -9.61
CA VAL A 168 14.53 12.76 -10.09
C VAL A 168 15.98 13.25 -9.90
N PRO A 169 16.82 12.54 -9.13
CA PRO A 169 18.18 13.00 -8.81
C PRO A 169 19.13 13.08 -10.02
N ARG A 170 18.97 12.16 -10.99
CA ARG A 170 19.83 12.04 -12.18
C ARG A 170 19.02 11.60 -13.39
N ALA A 171 19.38 12.03 -14.59
CA ALA A 171 18.82 11.49 -15.82
C ALA A 171 19.24 10.01 -15.98
N ASP A 172 18.26 9.12 -16.07
CA ASP A 172 18.44 7.66 -16.17
C ASP A 172 17.08 6.98 -16.45
N GLY A 173 17.07 5.65 -16.59
CA GLY A 173 15.87 4.82 -16.56
C GLY A 173 15.40 4.50 -15.14
N TYR A 174 14.11 4.69 -14.88
CA TYR A 174 13.48 4.43 -13.59
C TYR A 174 12.19 3.62 -13.75
N VAL A 175 11.72 3.02 -12.66
CA VAL A 175 10.38 2.45 -12.54
C VAL A 175 9.67 3.05 -11.33
N LEU A 176 8.37 3.26 -11.42
CA LEU A 176 7.55 3.69 -10.29
C LEU A 176 6.90 2.47 -9.66
N ARG A 177 6.98 2.34 -8.33
CA ARG A 177 6.20 1.38 -7.55
C ARG A 177 5.16 2.11 -6.72
N THR A 178 3.90 1.84 -6.97
CA THR A 178 2.76 2.48 -6.32
C THR A 178 2.04 1.54 -5.38
N GLU A 179 1.80 1.96 -4.15
CA GLU A 179 1.18 1.16 -3.08
C GLU A 179 0.07 1.95 -2.39
N ARG A 180 -1.09 1.32 -2.17
CA ARG A 180 -2.20 1.88 -1.40
C ARG A 180 -2.96 0.74 -0.73
N MET A 181 -3.34 0.91 0.54
CA MET A 181 -4.18 -0.08 1.21
C MET A 181 -5.49 -0.29 0.45
N GLY A 182 -5.87 -1.55 0.22
CA GLY A 182 -7.03 -1.92 -0.59
C GLY A 182 -6.75 -2.04 -2.10
N PHE A 183 -5.55 -1.66 -2.56
CA PHE A 183 -5.09 -1.83 -3.94
C PHE A 183 -3.85 -2.72 -3.98
N ARG A 184 -3.62 -3.41 -5.10
CA ARG A 184 -2.36 -4.12 -5.29
C ARG A 184 -1.21 -3.16 -5.60
N PRO A 185 0.03 -3.48 -5.16
CA PRO A 185 1.19 -2.73 -5.60
C PRO A 185 1.31 -2.78 -7.14
N ALA A 186 1.39 -1.62 -7.77
CA ALA A 186 1.59 -1.50 -9.22
C ALA A 186 3.01 -1.05 -9.51
N THR A 187 3.63 -1.60 -10.56
CA THR A 187 4.94 -1.17 -11.05
C THR A 187 4.82 -0.70 -12.48
N SER A 188 5.31 0.50 -12.80
CA SER A 188 5.31 1.03 -14.16
C SER A 188 6.34 0.32 -15.05
N GLY A 189 6.21 0.48 -16.38
CA GLY A 189 7.32 0.23 -17.30
C GLY A 189 8.50 1.19 -17.04
N THR A 190 9.61 0.96 -17.75
CA THR A 190 10.79 1.83 -17.68
C THR A 190 10.47 3.22 -18.20
N ILE A 191 10.66 4.22 -17.36
CA ILE A 191 10.53 5.64 -17.67
C ILE A 191 11.94 6.21 -17.85
N THR A 192 12.26 6.64 -19.06
CA THR A 192 13.52 7.30 -19.37
C THR A 192 13.39 8.78 -19.05
N VAL A 193 14.16 9.26 -18.09
CA VAL A 193 14.16 10.67 -17.68
C VAL A 193 15.41 11.35 -18.23
N THR A 194 15.23 12.38 -19.05
CA THR A 194 16.34 13.17 -19.60
C THR A 194 16.68 14.37 -18.70
N PRO A 195 17.87 14.97 -18.85
CA PRO A 195 18.22 16.16 -18.11
C PRO A 195 17.21 17.26 -18.42
N SER A 196 16.67 17.89 -17.38
CA SER A 196 15.79 19.06 -17.49
C SER A 196 14.32 18.84 -17.87
N ASP A 197 13.89 17.59 -18.04
CA ASP A 197 12.52 17.27 -18.46
C ASP A 197 11.66 16.73 -17.32
N THR A 198 10.35 16.95 -17.39
CA THR A 198 9.38 16.33 -16.47
C THR A 198 8.56 15.33 -17.26
N ALA A 199 8.80 14.03 -17.02
CA ALA A 199 7.99 12.99 -17.64
C ALA A 199 6.59 13.00 -17.01
N GLU A 200 5.56 13.01 -17.84
CA GLU A 200 4.18 12.78 -17.41
C GLU A 200 3.83 11.30 -17.55
N VAL A 201 3.26 10.72 -16.49
CA VAL A 201 2.92 9.29 -16.43
C VAL A 201 1.56 9.10 -15.80
N GLU A 202 0.76 8.20 -16.37
CA GLU A 202 -0.45 7.69 -15.74
C GLU A 202 -0.16 6.31 -15.14
N VAL A 203 -0.52 6.10 -13.88
CA VAL A 203 -0.29 4.85 -13.17
C VAL A 203 -1.63 4.27 -12.75
N HIS A 204 -1.95 3.08 -13.25
CA HIS A 204 -3.20 2.41 -12.93
C HIS A 204 -2.96 1.41 -11.80
N VAL A 205 -3.80 1.45 -10.77
CA VAL A 205 -3.83 0.50 -9.66
C VAL A 205 -5.20 -0.17 -9.63
N SER A 206 -5.27 -1.46 -9.30
CA SER A 206 -6.55 -2.18 -9.19
C SER A 206 -6.73 -2.74 -7.79
N THR A 207 -7.99 -2.76 -7.32
CA THR A 207 -8.42 -3.43 -6.08
C THR A 207 -8.60 -4.93 -6.28
N THR A 208 -8.78 -5.34 -7.52
CA THR A 208 -8.93 -6.73 -7.91
C THR A 208 -7.58 -7.42 -7.80
N ALA A 209 -7.59 -8.65 -7.30
CA ALA A 209 -6.45 -9.50 -7.45
C ALA A 209 -6.05 -9.54 -8.93
N VAL A 210 -4.87 -9.03 -9.29
CA VAL A 210 -4.17 -9.54 -10.46
C VAL A 210 -3.85 -11.02 -10.14
N LEU A 211 -4.84 -11.90 -10.25
CA LEU A 211 -4.58 -13.03 -11.15
C LEU A 211 -4.01 -12.32 -12.34
N LEU A 212 -2.71 -12.51 -12.59
CA LEU A 212 -2.12 -12.13 -13.86
C LEU A 212 -3.24 -12.37 -14.86
N ALA A 213 -3.70 -11.32 -15.57
CA ALA A 213 -4.07 -11.59 -16.94
C ALA A 213 -2.90 -12.46 -17.37
N PRO A 214 -3.10 -13.76 -17.68
CA PRO A 214 -1.97 -14.57 -18.09
C PRO A 214 -1.27 -13.66 -19.07
N LEU A 215 0.05 -13.53 -18.97
CA LEU A 215 0.79 -13.08 -20.14
C LEU A 215 0.10 -13.81 -21.27
N ALA A 216 -0.71 -13.11 -22.06
CA ALA A 216 -1.21 -13.65 -23.29
C ALA A 216 0.10 -13.63 -24.00
N VAL A 217 0.84 -14.72 -23.87
CA VAL A 217 2.12 -14.79 -24.48
C VAL A 217 1.72 -14.71 -25.93
N VAL A 218 1.96 -13.54 -26.52
CA VAL A 218 1.60 -13.24 -27.89
C VAL A 218 2.56 -14.12 -28.66
N ALA A 219 2.15 -15.38 -28.81
CA ALA A 219 2.98 -16.56 -29.02
C ALA A 219 4.11 -16.79 -27.98
N ALA A 220 3.82 -17.45 -26.85
CA ALA A 220 4.87 -18.32 -26.30
C ALA A 220 5.01 -19.40 -27.34
N SER A 221 6.19 -19.59 -27.90
CA SER A 221 6.44 -20.83 -28.62
C SER A 221 6.06 -21.98 -27.66
N ARG A 222 5.36 -23.01 -28.16
CA ARG A 222 5.04 -24.21 -27.35
C ARG A 222 6.31 -24.76 -26.68
N GLN A 223 7.46 -24.56 -27.33
CA GLN A 223 8.78 -24.84 -26.82
C GLN A 223 9.10 -24.08 -25.53
N LEU A 224 8.93 -22.75 -25.48
CA LEU A 224 9.26 -21.94 -24.29
C LEU A 224 8.47 -22.38 -23.04
N VAL A 225 7.16 -22.67 -23.20
CA VAL A 225 6.32 -23.15 -22.09
C VAL A 225 6.82 -24.50 -21.58
N ARG A 226 7.16 -25.40 -22.50
CA ARG A 226 7.70 -26.73 -22.17
C ARG A 226 9.07 -26.66 -21.51
N ASP A 227 9.96 -25.80 -22.00
CA ASP A 227 11.29 -25.62 -21.42
C ASP A 227 11.18 -25.13 -19.97
N HIS A 228 10.26 -24.20 -19.70
CA HIS A 228 9.99 -23.73 -18.35
C HIS A 228 9.42 -24.84 -17.45
N GLN A 229 8.49 -25.65 -17.94
CA GLN A 229 7.92 -26.79 -17.22
C GLN A 229 8.99 -27.84 -16.88
N LEU A 230 9.89 -28.14 -17.83
CA LEU A 230 10.98 -29.08 -17.61
C LEU A 230 12.02 -28.53 -16.62
N ALA A 231 12.30 -27.22 -16.65
CA ALA A 231 13.15 -26.58 -15.66
C ALA A 231 12.57 -26.66 -14.24
N GLN A 232 11.24 -26.51 -14.09
CA GLN A 232 10.56 -26.70 -12.80
C GLN A 232 10.65 -28.16 -12.31
N PHE A 233 10.50 -29.12 -13.22
CA PHE A 233 10.73 -30.54 -12.92
C PHE A 233 12.17 -30.78 -12.41
N GLU A 234 13.18 -30.25 -13.09
CA GLU A 234 14.58 -30.42 -12.68
C GLU A 234 14.86 -29.80 -11.31
N TRP A 235 14.28 -28.63 -11.05
CA TRP A 235 14.37 -27.98 -9.75
C TRP A 235 13.78 -28.87 -8.65
N ARG A 236 12.62 -29.49 -8.86
CA ARG A 236 11.99 -30.41 -7.90
C ARG A 236 12.85 -31.65 -7.68
N ARG A 237 13.29 -32.29 -8.77
CA ARG A 237 14.17 -33.46 -8.74
C ARG A 237 15.41 -33.23 -7.88
N GLN A 238 15.99 -32.03 -7.91
CA GLN A 238 17.23 -31.71 -7.17
C GLN A 238 16.98 -31.36 -5.70
N ARG A 239 15.79 -30.84 -5.35
CA ARG A 239 15.54 -30.23 -4.04
C ARG A 239 14.54 -30.99 -3.17
N GLN A 240 13.68 -31.83 -3.75
CA GLN A 240 12.69 -32.56 -2.98
C GLN A 240 13.24 -33.90 -2.50
N PRO A 241 13.11 -34.22 -1.19
CA PRO A 241 13.65 -35.46 -0.61
C PRO A 241 12.75 -36.68 -0.83
N PHE A 242 11.58 -36.50 -1.45
CA PHE A 242 10.57 -37.53 -1.68
C PHE A 242 10.11 -37.53 -3.14
N GLY A 243 9.37 -38.58 -3.51
CA GLY A 243 8.99 -38.83 -4.90
C GLY A 243 10.07 -39.58 -5.69
N ARG A 244 9.69 -40.01 -6.90
CA ARG A 244 10.58 -40.69 -7.85
C ARG A 244 10.56 -39.92 -9.16
N TYR A 245 11.75 -39.55 -9.64
CA TYR A 245 11.94 -38.74 -10.83
C TYR A 245 12.68 -39.53 -11.92
N PHE A 246 12.21 -39.40 -13.16
CA PHE A 246 12.86 -39.88 -14.38
C PHE A 246 12.98 -38.71 -15.33
N GLY A 247 14.20 -38.22 -15.54
CA GLY A 247 14.49 -37.09 -16.42
C GLY A 247 14.82 -37.51 -17.85
N PRO A 248 15.11 -36.54 -18.73
CA PRO A 248 15.28 -36.78 -20.16
C PRO A 248 16.33 -37.82 -20.54
N GLU A 249 17.42 -37.91 -19.78
CA GLU A 249 18.47 -38.91 -20.01
C GLU A 249 17.98 -40.32 -19.67
N GLU A 250 17.32 -40.51 -18.53
CA GLU A 250 16.75 -41.81 -18.15
C GLU A 250 15.65 -42.25 -19.13
N ILE A 251 14.77 -41.32 -19.53
CA ILE A 251 13.72 -41.63 -20.51
C ILE A 251 14.33 -42.04 -21.87
N ARG A 252 15.44 -41.43 -22.30
CA ARG A 252 16.15 -41.83 -23.52
C ARG A 252 16.71 -43.25 -23.42
N HIS A 253 17.26 -43.63 -22.27
CA HIS A 253 17.75 -44.99 -22.04
C HIS A 253 16.61 -46.03 -21.98
N ILE A 254 15.46 -45.67 -21.40
CA ILE A 254 14.27 -46.54 -21.36
C ILE A 254 13.70 -46.74 -22.78
N ASN A 255 13.80 -45.72 -23.65
CA ASN A 255 13.26 -45.72 -25.01
C ASN A 255 11.81 -46.25 -25.10
N PRO A 256 10.86 -45.63 -24.38
CA PRO A 256 9.51 -46.18 -24.19
C PRO A 256 8.68 -46.15 -25.47
N PHE A 257 7.97 -47.25 -25.76
CA PHE A 257 6.96 -47.29 -26.81
C PHE A 257 5.61 -46.79 -26.28
N TYR A 258 5.27 -47.21 -25.05
CA TYR A 258 4.10 -46.78 -24.27
C TYR A 258 4.52 -45.89 -23.09
N ALA A 259 3.66 -44.98 -22.63
CA ALA A 259 3.97 -44.16 -21.46
C ALA A 259 4.14 -45.04 -20.21
N THR A 260 3.37 -46.11 -20.10
CA THR A 260 3.47 -47.13 -19.05
C THR A 260 4.81 -47.85 -18.99
N ASP A 261 5.60 -47.91 -20.07
CA ASP A 261 6.94 -48.51 -20.04
C ASP A 261 7.88 -47.76 -19.08
N VAL A 262 7.72 -46.44 -19.00
CA VAL A 262 8.43 -45.63 -17.99
C VAL A 262 7.88 -45.92 -16.60
N LEU A 263 6.57 -46.00 -16.46
CA LEU A 263 5.90 -46.18 -15.17
C LEU A 263 6.17 -47.54 -14.54
N GLN A 264 6.51 -48.57 -15.33
CA GLN A 264 6.98 -49.85 -14.81
C GLN A 264 8.30 -49.77 -14.02
N HIS A 265 9.08 -48.72 -14.25
CA HIS A 265 10.33 -48.49 -13.52
C HIS A 265 10.12 -47.72 -12.21
N VAL A 266 8.90 -47.21 -11.95
CA VAL A 266 8.54 -46.56 -10.68
C VAL A 266 8.42 -47.66 -9.61
N PRO A 267 9.27 -47.68 -8.55
CA PRO A 267 9.38 -48.84 -7.66
C PRO A 267 8.10 -49.26 -6.92
N PHE A 268 7.18 -48.31 -6.69
CA PHE A 268 5.93 -48.54 -6.00
C PHE A 268 4.72 -48.66 -6.95
N ALA A 269 4.89 -48.40 -8.25
CA ALA A 269 3.84 -48.54 -9.22
C ALA A 269 3.71 -50.00 -9.68
N GLN A 270 2.48 -50.42 -9.99
CA GLN A 270 2.22 -51.70 -10.63
C GLN A 270 1.43 -51.44 -11.90
N VAL A 271 1.92 -51.99 -13.01
CA VAL A 271 1.25 -51.95 -14.30
C VAL A 271 0.65 -53.33 -14.57
N SER A 272 -0.65 -53.37 -14.78
CA SER A 272 -1.43 -54.58 -15.11
C SER A 272 -2.14 -54.41 -16.44
N GLY A 273 -2.50 -55.52 -17.11
CA GLY A 273 -3.09 -55.50 -18.44
C GLY A 273 -2.04 -55.63 -19.55
N ARG A 274 -2.50 -56.01 -20.75
CA ARG A 274 -1.61 -56.22 -21.92
C ARG A 274 -1.81 -55.15 -22.98
N HIS A 275 -3.06 -54.85 -23.33
CA HIS A 275 -3.43 -53.80 -24.29
C HIS A 275 -4.12 -52.62 -23.60
N ASP A 276 -4.72 -52.86 -22.44
CA ASP A 276 -5.47 -51.98 -21.57
C ASP A 276 -4.67 -51.69 -20.29
N ARG A 277 -3.43 -51.20 -20.45
CA ARG A 277 -2.50 -51.11 -19.32
C ARG A 277 -2.99 -50.09 -18.30
N VAL A 278 -3.28 -50.57 -17.09
CA VAL A 278 -3.68 -49.75 -15.93
C VAL A 278 -2.53 -49.68 -14.96
N ILE A 279 -2.24 -48.48 -14.47
CA ILE A 279 -1.27 -48.24 -13.42
C ILE A 279 -2.02 -48.09 -12.12
N THR A 280 -1.53 -48.78 -11.10
CA THR A 280 -2.01 -48.61 -9.74
C THR A 280 -0.86 -48.32 -8.78
N LEU A 281 -1.12 -47.55 -7.74
CA LEU A 281 -0.22 -47.29 -6.62
C LEU A 281 -0.78 -47.92 -5.34
N PRO A 282 0.07 -48.23 -4.34
CA PRO A 282 -0.39 -48.66 -3.03
C PRO A 282 -0.99 -47.47 -2.26
N VAL A 283 -2.10 -47.70 -1.57
CA VAL A 283 -2.66 -46.74 -0.61
C VAL A 283 -1.90 -46.84 0.71
N ARG A 284 -1.21 -45.76 1.11
CA ARG A 284 -0.38 -45.72 2.33
C ARG A 284 -1.03 -45.02 3.53
N SER A 285 -2.15 -44.34 3.34
CA SER A 285 -2.86 -43.59 4.38
C SER A 285 -4.36 -43.65 4.19
N GLY A 286 -5.12 -43.54 5.28
CA GLY A 286 -6.59 -43.49 5.25
C GLY A 286 -7.28 -44.86 5.34
N PRO A 287 -8.60 -44.92 5.10
CA PRO A 287 -9.43 -46.09 5.34
C PRO A 287 -9.18 -47.26 4.37
N LYS A 288 -8.46 -47.04 3.27
CA LYS A 288 -8.15 -48.06 2.25
C LYS A 288 -6.68 -48.54 2.28
N VAL A 289 -5.96 -48.31 3.38
CA VAL A 289 -4.55 -48.73 3.51
C VAL A 289 -4.37 -50.21 3.17
N GLY A 290 -3.32 -50.51 2.39
CA GLY A 290 -3.04 -51.87 1.91
C GLY A 290 -3.76 -52.24 0.63
N SER A 291 -4.76 -51.47 0.19
CA SER A 291 -5.34 -51.61 -1.15
C SER A 291 -4.46 -50.92 -2.20
N ARG A 292 -4.83 -51.10 -3.46
CA ARG A 292 -4.27 -50.35 -4.59
C ARG A 292 -5.32 -49.39 -5.15
N CYS A 293 -4.86 -48.33 -5.79
CA CYS A 293 -5.68 -47.26 -6.36
C CYS A 293 -5.08 -46.79 -7.69
N VAL A 294 -5.90 -46.20 -8.56
CA VAL A 294 -5.42 -45.51 -9.75
C VAL A 294 -4.94 -44.12 -9.31
N PRO A 295 -3.71 -43.71 -9.61
CA PRO A 295 -3.22 -42.40 -9.18
C PRO A 295 -3.89 -41.28 -9.95
N THR A 296 -3.87 -40.09 -9.35
CA THR A 296 -4.18 -38.86 -10.07
C THR A 296 -3.08 -38.59 -11.10
N PHE A 297 -3.45 -38.41 -12.37
CA PHE A 297 -2.51 -38.13 -13.46
C PHE A 297 -2.51 -36.66 -13.85
N TYR A 298 -1.32 -36.12 -14.07
CA TYR A 298 -1.13 -34.84 -14.73
C TYR A 298 -0.27 -35.03 -15.98
N VAL A 299 -0.66 -34.38 -17.08
CA VAL A 299 0.15 -34.30 -18.29
C VAL A 299 0.42 -32.83 -18.57
N ASP A 300 1.69 -32.44 -18.59
CA ASP A 300 2.13 -31.07 -18.84
C ASP A 300 1.44 -30.02 -17.95
N GLY A 301 1.19 -30.39 -16.69
CA GLY A 301 0.50 -29.56 -15.71
C GLY A 301 -1.03 -29.58 -15.81
N GLN A 302 -1.62 -30.30 -16.76
CA GLN A 302 -3.08 -30.45 -16.88
C GLN A 302 -3.54 -31.76 -16.23
N LEU A 303 -4.56 -31.68 -15.38
CA LEU A 303 -5.18 -32.84 -14.76
C LEU A 303 -5.83 -33.73 -15.84
N VAL A 304 -5.44 -35.00 -15.85
CA VAL A 304 -6.01 -36.03 -16.70
C VAL A 304 -6.98 -36.86 -15.89
N ARG A 305 -8.26 -36.83 -16.28
CA ARG A 305 -9.31 -37.65 -15.66
C ARG A 305 -9.30 -39.03 -16.29
N MET A 306 -8.77 -40.00 -15.55
CA MET A 306 -8.84 -41.40 -15.93
C MET A 306 -10.27 -41.90 -15.66
N GLY A 307 -11.00 -42.27 -16.71
CA GLY A 307 -12.28 -42.96 -16.61
C GLY A 307 -12.10 -44.47 -16.50
N ASP A 308 -13.18 -45.20 -16.25
CA ASP A 308 -13.15 -46.66 -16.22
C ASP A 308 -12.64 -47.23 -17.55
N GLY A 309 -11.57 -48.04 -17.49
CA GLY A 309 -10.97 -48.68 -18.67
C GLY A 309 -10.05 -47.80 -19.53
N LEU A 310 -9.88 -46.51 -19.20
CA LEU A 310 -9.00 -45.61 -19.94
C LEU A 310 -7.53 -45.87 -19.55
N SER A 311 -6.65 -46.12 -20.53
CA SER A 311 -5.20 -46.21 -20.31
C SER A 311 -4.51 -44.88 -20.59
N ILE A 312 -3.48 -44.54 -19.80
CA ILE A 312 -2.66 -43.34 -20.07
C ILE A 312 -1.94 -43.44 -21.42
N ASP A 313 -1.73 -44.67 -21.91
CA ASP A 313 -1.10 -44.96 -23.20
C ASP A 313 -1.94 -44.51 -24.40
N GLU A 314 -3.27 -44.38 -24.22
CA GLU A 314 -4.18 -43.85 -25.24
C GLU A 314 -4.09 -42.33 -25.36
N ILE A 315 -3.64 -41.66 -24.29
CA ILE A 315 -3.50 -40.21 -24.22
C ILE A 315 -2.09 -39.80 -24.64
N ILE A 316 -1.07 -40.52 -24.16
CA ILE A 316 0.34 -40.19 -24.35
C ILE A 316 1.11 -41.37 -24.92
N ARG A 317 1.70 -41.16 -26.10
CA ARG A 317 2.64 -42.11 -26.71
C ARG A 317 3.95 -42.12 -25.92
N GLY A 318 4.56 -43.29 -25.74
CA GLY A 318 5.82 -43.41 -24.98
C GLY A 318 6.93 -42.50 -25.53
N ARG A 319 7.08 -42.45 -26.86
CA ARG A 319 8.07 -41.58 -27.52
C ARG A 319 7.89 -40.08 -27.25
N SER A 320 6.72 -39.66 -26.80
CA SER A 320 6.45 -38.26 -26.47
C SER A 320 6.82 -37.93 -25.03
N VAL A 321 7.07 -38.92 -24.17
CA VAL A 321 7.46 -38.69 -22.77
C VAL A 321 8.86 -38.04 -22.73
N ALA A 322 8.97 -36.92 -22.03
CA ALA A 322 10.21 -36.20 -21.77
C ALA A 322 10.73 -36.46 -20.36
N ALA A 323 9.84 -36.46 -19.38
CA ALA A 323 10.16 -36.71 -17.98
C ALA A 323 8.92 -37.21 -17.22
N VAL A 324 9.14 -37.88 -16.08
CA VAL A 324 8.09 -38.34 -15.16
C VAL A 324 8.48 -38.05 -13.72
N GLU A 325 7.54 -37.57 -12.93
CA GLU A 325 7.63 -37.52 -11.47
C GLU A 325 6.45 -38.30 -10.85
N ALA A 326 6.74 -39.15 -9.88
CA ALA A 326 5.75 -39.99 -9.21
C ALA A 326 5.86 -39.84 -7.69
N TYR A 327 4.74 -39.57 -7.05
CA TYR A 327 4.60 -39.39 -5.61
C TYR A 327 3.68 -40.48 -5.07
N ASP A 328 4.11 -41.22 -4.06
CA ASP A 328 3.37 -42.40 -3.59
C ASP A 328 2.29 -42.08 -2.55
N THR A 329 2.25 -40.82 -2.09
CA THR A 329 1.18 -40.28 -1.25
C THR A 329 0.80 -38.88 -1.70
N PRO A 330 -0.45 -38.44 -1.49
CA PRO A 330 -0.87 -37.09 -1.86
C PRO A 330 -0.07 -35.98 -1.16
N ALA A 331 0.37 -36.21 0.09
CA ALA A 331 1.10 -35.21 0.87
C ALA A 331 2.51 -34.92 0.33
N GLN A 332 3.08 -35.81 -0.48
CA GLN A 332 4.37 -35.58 -1.16
C GLN A 332 4.22 -34.78 -2.45
N ALA A 333 3.02 -34.76 -3.05
CA ALA A 333 2.82 -34.03 -4.29
C ALA A 333 2.90 -32.51 -4.04
N PRO A 334 3.60 -31.74 -4.89
CA PRO A 334 3.56 -30.28 -4.86
C PRO A 334 2.12 -29.75 -4.92
N GLY A 335 1.86 -28.60 -4.29
CA GLY A 335 0.50 -28.02 -4.22
C GLY A 335 -0.11 -27.64 -5.58
N GLU A 336 0.70 -27.54 -6.63
CA GLU A 336 0.26 -27.37 -8.03
C GLU A 336 -0.35 -28.65 -8.64
N PHE A 337 -0.13 -29.81 -8.00
CA PHE A 337 -0.69 -31.11 -8.40
C PHE A 337 -1.53 -31.70 -7.27
N PRO A 338 -2.65 -31.05 -6.89
CA PRO A 338 -3.52 -31.57 -5.86
C PRO A 338 -4.10 -32.93 -6.28
N PRO A 339 -4.20 -33.91 -5.37
CA PRO A 339 -4.96 -35.13 -5.65
C PRO A 339 -6.43 -34.79 -5.94
N MET A 340 -7.15 -35.68 -6.62
CA MET A 340 -8.61 -35.56 -6.69
C MET A 340 -9.22 -35.71 -5.28
N VAL A 341 -10.32 -35.00 -5.04
CA VAL A 341 -11.04 -35.05 -3.75
C VAL A 341 -11.43 -36.51 -3.46
N ASP A 342 -11.19 -36.95 -2.23
CA ASP A 342 -11.34 -38.34 -1.74
C ASP A 342 -10.28 -39.35 -2.19
N ASP A 343 -9.23 -38.90 -2.89
CA ASP A 343 -8.17 -39.78 -3.36
C ASP A 343 -7.00 -39.83 -2.36
N TYR A 344 -6.91 -40.94 -1.62
CA TYR A 344 -5.75 -41.28 -0.79
C TYR A 344 -4.57 -41.80 -1.63
N CYS A 345 -4.71 -41.78 -2.96
CA CYS A 345 -3.73 -42.28 -3.91
C CYS A 345 -2.63 -41.26 -4.23
N GLY A 346 -1.48 -41.78 -4.62
CA GLY A 346 -0.38 -40.96 -5.09
C GLY A 346 -0.69 -40.22 -6.40
N VAL A 347 0.26 -39.37 -6.81
CA VAL A 347 0.15 -38.52 -8.00
C VAL A 347 1.26 -38.89 -8.97
N ILE A 348 0.95 -38.98 -10.27
CA ILE A 348 1.93 -39.15 -11.34
C ILE A 348 1.81 -37.97 -12.31
N VAL A 349 2.92 -37.27 -12.54
CA VAL A 349 3.01 -36.17 -13.50
C VAL A 349 3.94 -36.57 -14.64
N ILE A 350 3.46 -36.39 -15.86
CA ILE A 350 4.15 -36.73 -17.11
C ILE A 350 4.38 -35.45 -17.90
N TRP A 351 5.64 -35.19 -18.24
CA TRP A 351 6.04 -34.06 -19.09
C TRP A 351 6.34 -34.58 -20.50
N THR A 352 5.87 -33.90 -21.53
CA THR A 352 6.00 -34.34 -22.93
C THR A 352 6.92 -33.44 -23.76
N ARG A 353 7.57 -34.05 -24.76
CA ARG A 353 8.39 -33.35 -25.76
C ARG A 353 7.48 -32.62 -26.75
N VAL A 354 7.99 -31.53 -27.31
CA VAL A 354 7.37 -30.90 -28.47
C VAL A 354 7.57 -31.82 -29.68
N ALA A 355 6.50 -32.09 -30.42
CA ALA A 355 6.62 -32.76 -31.71
C ALA A 355 7.42 -31.85 -32.64
N SER A 356 8.61 -32.31 -33.02
CA SER A 356 9.48 -31.68 -34.02
C SER A 356 8.85 -31.72 -35.40
#